data_AF-A0A965IB50-F1
#
_entry.id   AF-A0A965IB50-F1
#
_cell.length_a   1.000
_cell.length_b   1.000
_cell.length_c   1.000
_cell.angle_alpha   90.00
_cell.angle_beta   90.00
_cell.angle_gamma   90.00
#
_symmetry.space_group_name_H-M   'P 1'
#
loop_
_entity.id
_entity.type
_entity.pdbx_description
1 polymer ?
#
loop_
_entity_poly.entity_id
_entity_poly.type
_entity_poly.pdbx_seq_one_letter_code
_entity_poly.pdbx_strand_id
1 'polypeptide(L)' 'MTVAEDRLILMDLLEHFTQKEFVYTNQWRVGDLVIWDNTATLYRAQYFDLSERLEFRRATTSDALQTATV' A
#
# COMPACT_ATOMS: atom_id res chain seq x y z
N MET A 1 24.59 0.06 -12.30
CA MET A 1 23.24 0.36 -12.80
C MET A 1 23.11 1.87 -12.90
N THR A 2 22.53 2.36 -13.98
CA THR A 2 22.19 3.78 -14.16
C THR A 2 20.84 4.07 -13.51
N VAL A 3 20.56 5.34 -13.22
CA VAL A 3 19.24 5.75 -12.69
C VAL A 3 18.10 5.34 -13.63
N ALA A 4 18.36 5.28 -14.94
CA ALA A 4 17.37 4.84 -15.92
C ALA A 4 17.09 3.33 -15.79
N GLU A 5 18.13 2.50 -15.66
CA GLU A 5 18.01 1.06 -15.43
C GLU A 5 17.27 0.76 -14.12
N ASP A 6 17.61 1.48 -13.04
CA ASP A 6 16.95 1.30 -11.74
C ASP A 6 15.45 1.61 -11.81
N ARG A 7 15.07 2.67 -12.53
CA ARG A 7 13.66 3.03 -12.72
C ARG A 7 12.89 1.98 -13.53
N LEU A 8 13.52 1.41 -14.55
CA LEU A 8 12.91 0.35 -15.36
C LEU A 8 12.63 -0.89 -14.49
N ILE A 9 13.59 -1.31 -13.67
CA ILE A 9 13.40 -2.43 -12.74
C ILE A 9 12.25 -2.15 -11.77
N LEU A 10 12.18 -0.95 -11.20
CA LEU A 10 11.07 -0.57 -10.31
C LEU A 10 9.72 -0.59 -11.02
N MET A 11 9.66 -0.14 -12.28
CA MET A 11 8.43 -0.18 -13.07
C MET A 11 7.99 -1.62 -13.34
N ASP A 12 8.90 -2.51 -13.72
CA ASP A 12 8.61 -3.92 -13.97
C ASP A 12 8.09 -4.63 -12.70
N LEU A 13 8.72 -4.35 -11.54
CA LEU A 13 8.27 -4.89 -10.25
C LEU A 13 6.86 -4.36 -9.89
N LEU A 14 6.62 -3.06 -10.05
CA LEU A 14 5.31 -2.48 -9.77
C LEU A 14 4.24 -3.05 -10.69
N GLU A 15 4.54 -3.25 -11.98
CA GLU A 15 3.62 -3.90 -12.93
C GLU A 15 3.29 -5.33 -12.46
N HIS A 16 4.28 -6.10 -12.05
CA HIS A 16 4.07 -7.45 -11.54
C HIS A 16 3.22 -7.49 -10.26
N PHE A 17 3.57 -6.69 -9.24
CA PHE A 17 2.87 -6.70 -7.95
C PHE A 17 1.46 -6.10 -8.01
N THR A 18 1.11 -5.36 -9.06
CA THR A 18 -0.22 -4.73 -9.21
C THR A 18 -1.15 -5.47 -10.19
N GLN A 19 -0.79 -6.68 -10.63
CA GLN A 19 -1.68 -7.55 -11.39
C GLN A 19 -2.95 -7.89 -10.59
N LYS A 20 -4.08 -8.06 -11.28
CA LYS A 20 -5.42 -8.16 -10.64
C LYS A 20 -5.54 -9.29 -9.60
N GLU A 21 -4.81 -10.38 -9.77
CA GLU A 21 -4.83 -11.51 -8.84
C GLU A 21 -4.13 -11.23 -7.50
N PHE A 22 -3.24 -10.24 -7.45
CA PHE A 22 -2.55 -9.80 -6.23
C PHE A 22 -3.21 -8.58 -5.57
N VAL A 23 -4.30 -8.06 -6.15
CA VAL A 23 -4.96 -6.83 -5.68
C VAL A 23 -6.23 -7.15 -4.92
N TYR A 24 -6.25 -6.76 -3.64
CA TYR A 24 -7.48 -6.64 -2.86
C TYR A 24 -8.03 -5.21 -2.96
N THR A 25 -9.33 -5.08 -3.22
CA THR A 25 -10.05 -3.79 -3.22
C THR A 25 -11.12 -3.79 -2.14
N ASN A 26 -10.99 -2.87 -1.17
CA ASN A 26 -12.03 -2.66 -0.17
C ASN A 26 -13.10 -1.68 -0.66
N GLN A 27 -14.36 -2.04 -0.53
CA GLN A 27 -15.49 -1.12 -0.69
C GLN A 27 -15.93 -0.64 0.68
N TRP A 28 -15.49 0.58 1.05
CA TRP A 28 -15.68 1.13 2.38
C TRP A 28 -17.16 1.32 2.76
N ARG A 29 -17.47 0.97 4.00
CA ARG A 29 -18.72 1.26 4.70
C ARG A 29 -18.41 1.91 6.05
N VAL A 30 -19.38 2.66 6.57
CA VAL A 30 -19.25 3.29 7.89
C VAL A 30 -19.05 2.20 8.94
N GLY A 31 -17.98 2.32 9.72
CA GLY A 31 -17.60 1.37 10.76
C GLY A 31 -16.57 0.32 10.35
N ASP A 32 -16.17 0.26 9.07
CA ASP A 32 -15.13 -0.66 8.62
C ASP A 32 -13.76 -0.33 9.24
N LEU A 33 -13.02 -1.39 9.59
CA LEU A 33 -11.62 -1.32 9.98
C LEU A 33 -10.83 -2.29 9.12
N VAL A 34 -9.82 -1.77 8.43
CA VAL A 34 -8.84 -2.57 7.69
C VAL A 34 -7.50 -2.43 8.38
N ILE A 35 -6.86 -3.57 8.64
CA ILE A 35 -5.50 -3.67 9.15
C ILE A 35 -4.66 -4.34 8.06
N TRP A 36 -3.48 -3.78 7.78
CA TRP A 36 -2.53 -4.34 6.82
C TRP A 36 -1.11 -4.30 7.39
N ASP A 37 -0.27 -5.23 6.92
CA ASP A 37 1.16 -5.26 7.23
C ASP A 37 1.93 -4.39 6.23
N ASN A 38 2.54 -3.30 6.69
CA ASN A 38 3.29 -2.37 5.85
C ASN A 38 4.54 -2.98 5.20
N THR A 39 5.09 -4.08 5.76
CA THR A 39 6.31 -4.71 5.24
C THR A 39 6.02 -5.65 4.07
N ALA A 40 4.80 -6.14 3.97
CA ALA A 40 4.39 -7.15 3.00
C ALA A 40 3.38 -6.62 1.96
N THR A 41 2.89 -5.39 2.10
CA THR A 41 1.82 -4.86 1.23
C THR A 41 2.14 -3.49 0.66
N LEU A 42 1.78 -3.30 -0.62
CA LEU A 42 1.63 -1.99 -1.24
C LEU A 42 0.16 -1.59 -1.17
N TYR A 43 -0.13 -0.32 -0.85
CA TYR A 43 -1.50 0.19 -0.82
C TYR A 43 -1.60 1.53 -1.55
N ARG A 44 -2.78 1.78 -2.14
CA ARG A 44 -3.12 3.03 -2.80
C ARG A 44 -4.58 3.36 -2.56
N ALA A 45 -4.89 4.63 -2.31
CA ALA A 45 -6.27 5.12 -2.37
C ALA A 45 -6.76 5.11 -3.82
N GLN A 46 -8.04 4.79 -4.02
CA GLN A 46 -8.69 4.97 -5.32
C GLN A 46 -9.30 6.38 -5.40
N TYR A 47 -9.60 6.81 -6.63
CA TYR A 47 -10.35 8.04 -6.84
C TYR A 47 -11.71 7.94 -6.14
N PHE A 48 -12.12 9.05 -5.53
CA PHE A 48 -13.43 9.23 -4.92
C PHE A 48 -13.96 10.61 -5.27
N ASP A 49 -15.27 10.80 -5.16
CA ASP A 49 -15.88 12.12 -5.38
C ASP A 49 -15.55 13.05 -4.20
N LEU A 50 -14.84 14.14 -4.48
CA LEU A 50 -14.47 15.15 -3.48
C LEU A 50 -15.67 15.95 -2.94
N SER A 51 -16.83 15.84 -3.58
CA SER A 51 -18.08 16.44 -3.08
C SER A 51 -18.65 15.67 -1.87
N GLU A 52 -18.27 14.41 -1.72
CA GLU A 52 -18.71 13.55 -0.62
C GLU A 52 -17.78 13.69 0.60
N ARG A 53 -18.35 13.66 1.80
CA ARG A 53 -17.57 13.67 3.04
C ARG A 53 -17.12 12.24 3.38
N LEU A 54 -15.81 12.01 3.29
CA LEU A 54 -15.15 10.81 3.80
C LEU A 54 -14.20 11.15 4.95
N GLU A 55 -14.39 10.51 6.11
CA GLU A 55 -13.51 10.67 7.28
C GLU A 55 -12.81 9.35 7.59
N PHE A 56 -11.50 9.31 7.36
CA PHE A 56 -10.66 8.16 7.69
C PHE A 56 -9.77 8.49 8.89
N ARG A 57 -9.63 7.52 9.79
CA ARG A 57 -8.69 7.59 10.92
C ARG A 57 -7.69 6.47 10.77
N ARG A 58 -6.40 6.79 10.87
CA ARG A 58 -5.31 5.83 10.79
C ARG A 58 -4.50 5.85 12.07
N ALA A 59 -4.25 4.68 12.63
CA ALA A 59 -3.21 4.44 13.61
C ALA A 59 -2.09 3.62 12.97
N THR A 60 -0.85 3.88 13.35
CA THR A 60 0.31 3.13 12.87
C THR A 60 1.06 2.60 14.08
N THR A 61 1.27 1.28 14.12
CA THR A 61 2.10 0.64 15.13
C THR A 61 3.56 0.70 14.70
N SER A 62 4.45 1.00 15.64
CA SER A 62 5.88 0.80 15.43
C SER A 62 6.20 -0.69 15.51
N ASP A 63 7.10 -1.17 14.66
CA ASP A 63 7.71 -2.47 14.87
C ASP A 63 8.69 -2.39 16.05
N ALA A 64 8.64 -3.39 16.95
CA ALA A 64 9.53 -3.48 18.10
C ALA A 64 10.82 -4.26 17.78
N LEU A 65 10.94 -4.82 16.58
CA LEU A 65 12.12 -5.57 16.16
C LEU A 65 13.20 -4.60 15.64
N GLN A 66 13.97 -4.07 16.59
CA GLN A 66 15.28 -3.50 16.31
C GLN A 66 16.17 -4.60 15.72
N THR A 67 16.82 -4.26 14.61
CA THR A 67 17.72 -5.06 13.78
C THR A 67 18.54 -6.09 14.58
N ALA A 68 18.24 -7.39 14.39
CA ALA A 68 19.24 -8.42 14.64
C ALA A 68 20.25 -8.36 13.49
N THR A 69 21.32 -7.56 13.69
CA THR A 69 22.49 -7.57 12.83
C THR A 69 23.09 -8.97 12.83
N VAL A 70 23.13 -9.63 11.68
CA VAL A 70 23.99 -10.78 11.40
C VAL A 70 25.26 -10.29 10.74
#